data_AF-A0A413T3R8-F1
#
_entry.id   AF-A0A413T3R8-F1
#
_cell.length_a   1.000
_cell.length_b   1.000
_cell.length_c   1.000
_cell.angle_alpha   90.00
_cell.angle_beta   90.00
_cell.angle_gamma   90.00
#
_symmetry.space_group_name_H-M   'P 1'
#
loop_
_entity.id
_entity.type
_entity.pdbx_description
1 polymer ?
#
loop_
_entity_poly.entity_id
_entity_poly.type
_entity_poly.pdbx_seq_one_letter_code
_entity_poly.pdbx_strand_id
1 'polypeptide(L)'
;MKKRFTFLILLVVSIIMSTMVIYADTSTDYDESVYAKHKPILKIDESSFPNEMVRRAVLKRYDMNRDGYLSQYEMEDPTSFSVDAADIQETDGYKYGRQVYQDEKYRVIDFKGIEVFKNVSHIHFACALVNGERGYVKNFKYLSTLKIDSIGITFSDRNYNLNQLKGLKYISFVACENFNLKFDKKSKVESIRLLDSKGKVKMFTNLKTLKNI
;
A
#
# COMPACT_ATOMS: atom_id res chain seq x y z
N MET A 1 19.19 23.84 26.78
CA MET A 1 18.18 22.83 26.38
C MET A 1 17.81 22.83 24.90
N LYS A 2 17.82 23.97 24.17
CA LYS A 2 17.45 24.02 22.75
C LYS A 2 18.38 23.26 21.78
N LYS A 3 19.70 23.27 21.99
CA LYS A 3 20.67 22.65 21.04
C LYS A 3 20.62 21.11 20.96
N ARG A 4 20.24 20.41 22.04
CA ARG A 4 20.13 18.94 22.06
C ARG A 4 18.86 18.44 21.35
N PHE A 5 17.79 19.24 21.36
CA PHE A 5 16.53 18.91 20.69
C PHE A 5 16.63 19.06 19.16
N THR A 6 17.36 20.09 18.69
CA THR A 6 17.62 20.29 17.25
C THR A 6 18.50 19.19 16.66
N PHE A 7 19.48 18.68 17.43
CA PHE A 7 20.33 17.56 17.02
C PHE A 7 19.54 16.24 16.91
N LEU A 8 18.59 16.01 17.82
CA LEU A 8 17.72 14.83 17.77
C LEU A 8 16.77 14.88 16.57
N ILE A 9 16.23 16.06 16.23
CA ILE A 9 15.37 16.27 15.06
C ILE A 9 16.17 16.08 13.75
N LEU A 10 17.39 16.61 13.67
CA LEU A 10 18.27 16.40 12.50
C LEU A 10 18.67 14.92 12.33
N LEU A 11 18.90 14.20 13.43
CA LEU A 11 19.24 12.76 13.38
C LEU A 11 18.03 11.91 12.98
N VAL A 12 16.82 12.25 13.44
CA VAL A 12 15.58 11.55 13.06
C VAL A 12 15.19 11.85 11.61
N VAL A 13 15.36 13.09 11.13
CA VAL A 13 15.19 13.43 9.70
C VAL A 13 16.25 12.73 8.85
N SER A 14 17.50 12.61 9.31
CA SER A 14 18.54 11.83 8.62
C SER A 14 18.20 10.33 8.54
N ILE A 15 17.58 9.75 9.57
CA ILE A 15 17.12 8.34 9.57
C ILE A 15 15.90 8.15 8.65
N ILE A 16 14.98 9.11 8.60
CA ILE A 16 13.82 9.06 7.69
C ILE A 16 14.26 9.27 6.23
N MET A 17 15.19 10.17 5.98
CA MET A 17 15.77 10.35 4.65
C MET A 17 16.59 9.12 4.24
N SER A 18 17.31 8.46 5.15
CA SER A 18 18.05 7.23 4.80
C SER A 18 17.16 5.99 4.62
N THR A 19 15.96 5.93 5.21
CA THR A 19 14.98 4.86 4.87
C THR A 19 14.16 5.19 3.62
N MET A 20 13.92 6.47 3.30
CA MET A 20 13.38 6.88 1.98
C MET A 20 14.41 6.75 0.85
N VAL A 21 15.70 6.84 1.15
CA VAL A 21 16.80 6.67 0.18
C VAL A 21 17.03 5.20 -0.21
N ILE A 22 16.40 4.22 0.44
CA ILE A 22 16.35 2.84 -0.08
C ILE A 22 15.33 2.72 -1.25
N TYR A 23 14.53 3.76 -1.53
CA TYR A 23 13.62 3.82 -2.68
C TYR A 23 14.06 4.79 -3.78
N ALA A 24 15.32 5.22 -3.78
CA ALA A 24 15.90 5.92 -4.91
C ALA A 24 16.92 5.00 -5.60
N ASP A 25 16.60 4.65 -6.84
CA ASP A 25 17.50 4.09 -7.84
C ASP A 25 17.84 2.58 -7.68
N THR A 26 16.86 1.74 -7.98
CA THR A 26 17.17 0.73 -8.99
C THR A 26 16.68 1.31 -10.31
N SER A 27 17.56 2.01 -11.02
CA SER A 27 17.68 1.89 -12.46
C SER A 27 17.70 0.39 -12.76
N THR A 28 16.51 -0.21 -12.85
CA THR A 28 16.32 -1.34 -13.74
C THR A 28 16.64 -0.73 -15.08
N ASP A 29 17.85 -1.02 -15.56
CA ASP A 29 18.24 -0.75 -16.93
C ASP A 29 17.07 -1.28 -17.76
N TYR A 30 16.32 -0.37 -18.39
CA TYR A 30 15.15 -0.71 -19.18
C TYR A 30 15.66 -1.45 -20.41
N ASP A 31 15.89 -2.76 -20.26
CA ASP A 31 16.27 -3.61 -21.36
C ASP A 31 15.00 -4.03 -22.09
N GLU A 32 14.59 -3.18 -23.03
CA GLU A 32 13.48 -3.41 -23.94
C GLU A 32 13.53 -4.83 -24.56
N SER A 33 14.72 -5.43 -24.74
CA SER A 33 14.88 -6.77 -25.31
C SER A 33 14.46 -7.92 -24.37
N VAL A 34 14.45 -7.68 -23.04
CA VAL A 34 13.95 -8.63 -22.03
C VAL A 34 12.43 -8.56 -21.96
N TYR A 35 11.86 -7.36 -21.99
CA TYR A 35 10.41 -7.16 -21.83
C TYR A 35 9.62 -7.36 -23.13
N ALA A 36 10.18 -6.97 -24.29
CA ALA A 36 9.56 -7.19 -25.60
C ALA A 36 9.36 -8.67 -25.95
N LYS A 37 10.01 -9.60 -25.22
CA LYS A 37 9.82 -11.04 -25.39
C LYS A 37 8.56 -11.59 -24.73
N HIS A 38 7.94 -10.84 -23.83
CA HIS A 38 6.77 -11.32 -23.10
C HIS A 38 5.49 -10.87 -23.80
N LYS A 39 4.66 -11.85 -24.18
CA LYS A 39 3.40 -11.60 -24.87
C LYS A 39 2.45 -10.78 -23.97
N PRO A 40 1.82 -9.70 -24.46
CA PRO A 40 0.78 -9.00 -23.70
C PRO A 40 -0.41 -9.93 -23.47
N ILE A 41 -0.88 -10.02 -22.23
CA ILE A 41 -1.95 -10.96 -21.83
C ILE A 41 -3.21 -10.21 -21.38
N LEU A 42 -3.04 -9.22 -20.50
CA LEU A 42 -4.17 -8.58 -19.83
C LEU A 42 -4.12 -7.08 -20.03
N LYS A 43 -5.13 -6.51 -20.68
CA LYS A 43 -5.23 -5.06 -20.85
C LYS A 43 -5.45 -4.36 -19.50
N ILE A 44 -4.74 -3.28 -19.27
CA ILE A 44 -4.86 -2.47 -18.05
C ILE A 44 -5.94 -1.40 -18.27
N ASP A 45 -7.19 -1.79 -18.08
CA ASP A 45 -8.35 -0.91 -18.23
C ASP A 45 -9.37 -1.08 -17.10
N GLU A 46 -10.51 -0.39 -17.20
CA GLU A 46 -11.58 -0.42 -16.20
C GLU A 46 -12.25 -1.79 -16.08
N SER A 47 -12.18 -2.65 -17.10
CA SER A 47 -12.74 -4.00 -17.02
C SER A 47 -11.88 -4.90 -16.13
N SER A 48 -10.56 -4.83 -16.28
CA SER A 48 -9.58 -5.59 -15.50
C SER A 48 -9.37 -5.01 -14.11
N PHE A 49 -9.24 -3.68 -14.01
CA PHE A 49 -9.00 -2.94 -12.77
C PHE A 49 -10.00 -1.79 -12.66
N PRO A 50 -11.22 -2.03 -12.12
CA PRO A 50 -12.28 -1.01 -12.13
C PRO A 50 -11.95 0.24 -11.32
N ASN A 51 -11.23 0.10 -10.21
CA ASN A 51 -10.83 1.23 -9.40
C ASN A 51 -9.70 2.02 -10.08
N GLU A 52 -9.93 3.32 -10.31
CA GLU A 52 -8.96 4.19 -10.99
C GLU A 52 -7.61 4.25 -10.26
N MET A 53 -7.60 4.25 -8.92
CA MET A 53 -6.36 4.32 -8.14
C MET A 53 -5.52 3.07 -8.30
N VAL A 54 -6.16 1.90 -8.22
CA VAL A 54 -5.50 0.62 -8.47
C VAL A 54 -5.00 0.56 -9.90
N ARG A 55 -5.84 0.89 -10.88
CA ARG A 55 -5.46 0.86 -12.31
C ARG A 55 -4.27 1.77 -12.61
N ARG A 56 -4.25 2.99 -12.05
CA ARG A 56 -3.12 3.91 -12.20
C ARG A 56 -1.87 3.41 -11.49
N ALA A 57 -2.01 2.77 -10.32
CA ALA A 57 -0.88 2.12 -9.67
C ALA A 57 -0.30 1.00 -10.55
N VAL A 58 -1.15 0.19 -11.18
CA VAL A 58 -0.77 -0.85 -12.17
C VAL A 58 0.03 -0.23 -13.31
N LEU A 59 -0.53 0.77 -14.01
CA LEU A 59 0.14 1.47 -15.12
C LEU A 59 1.47 2.13 -14.70
N LYS A 60 1.56 2.66 -13.49
CA LYS A 60 2.74 3.43 -13.05
C LYS A 60 3.88 2.52 -12.59
N ARG A 61 3.58 1.36 -12.01
CA ARG A 61 4.55 0.57 -11.24
C ARG A 61 4.76 -0.85 -11.75
N TYR A 62 3.81 -1.39 -12.51
CA TYR A 62 3.78 -2.82 -12.88
C TYR A 62 3.72 -3.03 -14.39
N ASP A 63 3.24 -2.05 -15.15
CA ASP A 63 3.39 -1.95 -16.60
C ASP A 63 4.81 -1.45 -16.92
N MET A 64 5.78 -2.37 -16.96
CA MET A 64 7.20 -2.07 -17.02
C MET A 64 7.59 -1.54 -18.40
N ASN A 65 6.98 -2.08 -19.45
CA ASN A 65 7.20 -1.65 -20.83
C ASN A 65 6.27 -0.50 -21.28
N ARG A 66 5.30 -0.12 -20.44
CA ARG A 66 4.35 0.97 -20.67
C ARG A 66 3.50 0.76 -21.92
N ASP A 67 3.21 -0.49 -22.26
CA ASP A 67 2.40 -0.85 -23.43
C ASP A 67 0.89 -0.86 -23.13
N GLY A 68 0.50 -0.69 -21.86
CA GLY A 68 -0.89 -0.70 -21.41
C GLY A 68 -1.47 -2.10 -21.20
N TYR A 69 -0.63 -3.14 -21.23
CA TYR A 69 -0.95 -4.53 -20.95
C TYR A 69 -0.02 -5.07 -19.86
N LEU A 70 -0.49 -6.10 -19.16
CA LEU A 70 0.36 -6.94 -18.33
C LEU A 70 0.71 -8.20 -19.11
N SER A 71 2.00 -8.46 -19.21
CA SER A 71 2.56 -9.73 -19.60
C SER A 71 2.59 -10.72 -18.42
N GLN A 72 2.91 -11.99 -18.69
CA GLN A 72 3.06 -12.99 -17.62
C GLN A 72 4.14 -12.59 -16.62
N TYR A 73 5.27 -12.07 -17.12
CA TYR A 73 6.37 -11.63 -16.27
C TYR A 73 5.94 -10.52 -15.31
N GLU A 74 5.25 -9.48 -15.81
CA GLU A 74 4.79 -8.36 -14.98
C GLU A 74 3.74 -8.76 -13.94
N MET A 75 3.01 -9.84 -14.17
CA MET A 75 2.09 -10.42 -13.19
C MET A 75 2.80 -11.29 -12.13
N GLU A 76 3.91 -11.94 -12.49
CA GLU A 76 4.59 -12.91 -11.63
C GLU A 76 5.82 -12.34 -10.90
N ASP A 77 6.49 -11.34 -11.44
CA ASP A 77 7.67 -10.71 -10.83
C ASP A 77 7.37 -10.00 -9.49
N PRO A 78 6.26 -9.23 -9.35
CA PRO A 78 6.06 -8.44 -8.15
C PRO A 78 5.82 -9.29 -6.89
N THR A 79 6.64 -9.06 -5.87
CA THR A 79 6.43 -9.58 -4.51
C THR A 79 5.71 -8.58 -3.60
N SER A 80 5.58 -7.33 -4.05
CA SER A 80 4.90 -6.26 -3.32
C SER A 80 3.90 -5.50 -4.19
N PHE A 81 2.75 -5.14 -3.61
CA PHE A 81 1.73 -4.32 -4.24
C PHE A 81 1.46 -3.04 -3.45
N SER A 82 1.58 -1.88 -4.07
CA SER A 82 1.38 -0.59 -3.38
C SER A 82 0.44 0.34 -4.14
N VAL A 83 -0.55 0.87 -3.42
CA VAL A 83 -1.43 1.95 -3.89
C VAL A 83 -1.31 3.13 -2.96
N ASP A 84 -0.79 4.24 -3.46
CA ASP A 84 -0.73 5.49 -2.72
C ASP A 84 -1.67 6.50 -3.37
N ALA A 85 -2.76 6.81 -2.67
CA ALA A 85 -3.76 7.73 -3.17
C ALA A 85 -3.24 9.17 -3.24
N ALA A 86 -2.31 9.56 -2.37
CA ALA A 86 -1.72 10.90 -2.39
C ALA A 86 -0.79 11.07 -3.61
N ASP A 87 0.07 10.10 -3.89
CA ASP A 87 0.95 10.11 -5.08
C ASP A 87 0.15 10.23 -6.40
N ILE A 88 -0.96 9.51 -6.49
CA ILE A 88 -1.83 9.58 -7.66
C ILE A 88 -2.60 10.91 -7.71
N GLN A 89 -3.03 11.45 -6.56
CA GLN A 89 -3.68 12.76 -6.49
C GLN A 89 -2.74 13.91 -6.86
N GLU A 90 -1.49 13.90 -6.41
CA GLU A 90 -0.50 14.94 -6.74
C GLU A 90 -0.29 15.04 -8.26
N THR A 91 -0.28 13.89 -8.94
CA THR A 91 -0.20 13.83 -10.40
C THR A 91 -1.38 14.56 -11.08
N ASP A 92 -2.58 14.54 -10.48
CA ASP A 92 -3.77 15.20 -11.02
C ASP A 92 -3.95 16.65 -10.52
N GLY A 93 -3.57 16.94 -9.28
CA GLY A 93 -3.68 18.25 -8.64
C GLY A 93 -2.90 19.34 -9.37
N TYR A 94 -1.75 18.97 -9.95
CA TYR A 94 -0.96 19.86 -10.80
C TYR A 94 -1.44 19.91 -12.25
N LYS A 95 -2.18 18.91 -12.74
CA LYS A 95 -2.52 18.81 -14.17
C LYS A 95 -3.52 19.88 -14.63
N TYR A 96 -4.31 20.46 -13.72
CA TYR A 96 -5.36 21.44 -14.06
C TYR A 96 -5.59 22.56 -13.04
N GLY A 97 -4.69 22.76 -12.06
CA GLY A 97 -4.84 23.81 -11.04
C GLY A 97 -6.06 23.64 -10.12
N ARG A 98 -6.67 22.44 -10.07
CA ARG A 98 -7.77 22.09 -9.16
C ARG A 98 -7.22 21.26 -8.00
N GLN A 99 -7.58 21.60 -6.76
CA GLN A 99 -7.32 20.70 -5.62
C GLN A 99 -8.16 19.42 -5.80
N VAL A 100 -7.49 18.34 -6.13
CA VAL A 100 -8.10 17.01 -6.33
C VAL A 100 -8.53 16.37 -4.99
N TYR A 101 -8.09 16.92 -3.86
CA TYR A 101 -8.45 16.49 -2.50
C TYR A 101 -9.96 16.55 -2.16
N GLN A 102 -10.82 16.94 -3.09
CA GLN A 102 -12.26 16.99 -2.91
C GLN A 102 -13.02 15.92 -3.72
N ASP A 103 -12.36 15.24 -4.65
CA ASP A 103 -13.02 14.24 -5.48
C ASP A 103 -13.11 12.90 -4.73
N GLU A 104 -14.35 12.51 -4.42
CA GLU A 104 -14.67 11.30 -3.65
C GLU A 104 -14.14 10.01 -4.30
N LYS A 105 -13.84 10.00 -5.60
CA LYS A 105 -13.28 8.80 -6.25
C LYS A 105 -11.92 8.39 -5.68
N TYR A 106 -11.16 9.34 -5.11
CA TYR A 106 -9.85 9.05 -4.48
C TYR A 106 -9.98 8.60 -3.03
N ARG A 107 -11.18 8.70 -2.44
CA ARG A 107 -11.42 8.30 -1.05
C ARG A 107 -11.50 6.79 -0.90
N VAL A 108 -12.02 6.08 -1.90
CA VAL A 108 -12.34 4.65 -1.79
C VAL A 108 -11.46 3.82 -2.71
N ILE A 109 -10.66 2.93 -2.13
CA ILE A 109 -9.85 1.96 -2.84
C ILE A 109 -10.64 0.64 -2.96
N ASP A 110 -10.57 0.02 -4.14
CA ASP A 110 -11.10 -1.32 -4.38
C ASP A 110 -10.09 -2.12 -5.18
N PHE A 111 -9.57 -3.18 -4.55
CA PHE A 111 -8.52 -4.03 -5.06
C PHE A 111 -9.00 -5.10 -6.05
N LYS A 112 -10.21 -5.01 -6.60
CA LYS A 112 -10.62 -5.93 -7.67
C LYS A 112 -9.59 -5.94 -8.81
N GLY A 113 -9.15 -7.12 -9.23
CA GLY A 113 -8.18 -7.33 -10.30
C GLY A 113 -6.77 -7.63 -9.80
N ILE A 114 -6.43 -7.35 -8.54
CA ILE A 114 -5.06 -7.63 -8.04
C ILE A 114 -4.73 -9.12 -7.92
N GLU A 115 -5.73 -10.00 -7.99
CA GLU A 115 -5.56 -11.45 -7.92
C GLU A 115 -4.66 -12.01 -9.04
N VAL A 116 -4.39 -11.21 -10.08
CA VAL A 116 -3.44 -11.53 -11.14
C VAL A 116 -2.00 -11.57 -10.65
N PHE A 117 -1.66 -10.81 -9.60
CA PHE A 117 -0.32 -10.71 -9.03
C PHE A 117 -0.06 -11.81 -7.98
N LYS A 118 0.06 -13.06 -8.44
CA LYS A 118 0.04 -14.26 -7.59
C LYS A 118 1.18 -14.34 -6.56
N ASN A 119 2.30 -13.70 -6.83
CA ASN A 119 3.50 -13.74 -5.99
C ASN A 119 3.56 -12.59 -4.98
N VAL A 120 2.59 -11.67 -4.99
CA VAL A 120 2.50 -10.60 -4.00
C VAL A 120 2.23 -11.18 -2.62
N SER A 121 3.17 -10.95 -1.70
CA SER A 121 3.07 -11.28 -0.28
C SER A 121 2.98 -10.03 0.60
N HIS A 122 3.43 -8.88 0.08
CA HIS A 122 3.47 -7.62 0.80
C HIS A 122 2.54 -6.59 0.17
N ILE A 123 1.58 -6.07 0.94
CA ILE A 123 0.69 -5.02 0.44
C ILE A 123 0.83 -3.76 1.27
N HIS A 124 0.94 -2.62 0.60
CA HIS A 124 0.82 -1.31 1.22
C HIS A 124 -0.30 -0.52 0.56
N PHE A 125 -1.10 0.19 1.35
CA PHE A 125 -1.94 1.24 0.80
C PHE A 125 -2.01 2.47 1.68
N ALA A 126 -1.91 3.63 1.04
CA ALA A 126 -2.15 4.92 1.64
C ALA A 126 -3.46 5.48 1.09
N CYS A 127 -4.43 5.65 1.98
CA CYS A 127 -5.66 6.36 1.68
C CYS A 127 -5.41 7.87 1.71
N ALA A 128 -6.26 8.63 1.03
CA ALA A 128 -6.21 10.07 1.10
C ALA A 128 -7.20 10.65 2.12
N LEU A 129 -6.95 11.89 2.53
CA LEU A 129 -7.94 12.73 3.19
C LEU A 129 -8.73 13.46 2.10
N VAL A 130 -10.02 13.16 1.99
CA VAL A 130 -10.91 13.78 1.01
C VAL A 130 -12.03 14.48 1.75
N ASN A 131 -12.19 15.79 1.56
CA ASN A 131 -13.20 16.60 2.26
C ASN A 131 -13.17 16.48 3.81
N GLY A 132 -11.97 16.25 4.38
CA GLY A 132 -11.81 16.05 5.82
C GLY A 132 -12.16 14.64 6.31
N GLU A 133 -12.62 13.75 5.42
CA GLU A 133 -12.86 12.34 5.71
C GLU A 133 -11.67 11.48 5.26
N ARG A 134 -11.30 10.50 6.08
CA ARG A 134 -10.25 9.55 5.69
C ARG A 134 -10.79 8.54 4.68
N GLY A 135 -9.90 8.06 3.83
CA GLY A 135 -10.22 7.03 2.85
C GLY A 135 -10.19 5.61 3.42
N TYR A 136 -10.69 4.68 2.62
CA TYR A 136 -10.77 3.28 3.01
C TYR A 136 -10.84 2.29 1.84
N VAL A 137 -10.67 1.01 2.15
CA VAL A 137 -10.84 -0.10 1.21
C VAL A 137 -12.23 -0.71 1.36
N LYS A 138 -13.08 -0.66 0.32
CA LYS A 138 -14.48 -1.15 0.38
C LYS A 138 -14.61 -2.68 0.27
N ASN A 139 -13.78 -3.32 -0.55
CA ASN A 139 -13.85 -4.76 -0.86
C ASN A 139 -12.57 -5.48 -0.45
N PHE A 140 -12.29 -5.49 0.85
CA PHE A 140 -11.06 -6.07 1.40
C PHE A 140 -10.88 -7.59 1.07
N LYS A 141 -11.98 -8.27 0.70
CA LYS A 141 -11.97 -9.69 0.29
C LYS A 141 -11.05 -10.00 -0.90
N TYR A 142 -10.71 -9.05 -1.77
CA TYR A 142 -9.79 -9.33 -2.87
C TYR A 142 -8.37 -9.59 -2.36
N LEU A 143 -7.99 -8.98 -1.23
CA LEU A 143 -6.69 -9.22 -0.59
C LEU A 143 -6.56 -10.63 -0.02
N SER A 144 -7.67 -11.27 0.39
CA SER A 144 -7.63 -12.63 0.92
C SER A 144 -7.50 -13.73 -0.14
N THR A 145 -7.51 -13.35 -1.43
CA THR A 145 -7.17 -14.27 -2.53
C THR A 145 -5.66 -14.51 -2.65
N LEU A 146 -4.86 -13.60 -2.10
CA LEU A 146 -3.40 -13.62 -2.15
C LEU A 146 -2.80 -14.19 -0.85
N LYS A 147 -1.57 -14.70 -0.94
CA LYS A 147 -0.81 -15.21 0.21
C LYS A 147 -0.05 -14.08 0.92
N ILE A 148 -0.80 -13.12 1.47
CA ILE A 148 -0.24 -11.95 2.15
C ILE A 148 0.35 -12.34 3.50
N ASP A 149 1.60 -11.96 3.74
CA ASP A 149 2.28 -12.07 5.02
C ASP A 149 2.54 -10.72 5.70
N SER A 150 2.46 -9.62 4.95
CA SER A 150 2.72 -8.26 5.43
C SER A 150 1.71 -7.28 4.86
N ILE A 151 1.13 -6.46 5.73
CA ILE A 151 0.26 -5.37 5.32
C ILE A 151 0.62 -4.04 5.99
N GLY A 152 0.73 -3.00 5.18
CA GLY A 152 0.86 -1.61 5.61
C GLY A 152 -0.39 -0.82 5.24
N ILE A 153 -0.97 -0.14 6.22
CA ILE A 153 -2.20 0.65 6.10
C ILE A 153 -1.88 2.07 6.56
N THR A 154 -2.10 3.03 5.69
CA THR A 154 -1.80 4.43 5.97
C THR A 154 -3.06 5.30 5.76
N PHE A 155 -3.31 6.22 6.68
CA PHE A 155 -4.39 7.23 6.61
C PHE A 155 -5.82 6.69 6.48
N SER A 156 -6.12 5.50 7.00
CA SER A 156 -7.48 4.95 6.98
C SER A 156 -8.21 5.10 8.32
N ASP A 157 -9.54 5.27 8.29
CA ASP A 157 -10.42 5.32 9.47
C ASP A 157 -11.32 4.08 9.63
N ARG A 158 -11.04 2.99 8.91
CA ARG A 158 -11.86 1.77 8.95
C ARG A 158 -11.22 0.68 9.79
N ASN A 159 -12.11 -0.11 10.40
CA ASN A 159 -11.74 -1.39 10.97
C ASN A 159 -11.75 -2.49 9.91
N TYR A 160 -10.61 -3.14 9.69
CA TYR A 160 -10.47 -4.26 8.77
C TYR A 160 -10.42 -5.59 9.52
N ASN A 161 -11.15 -6.59 9.03
CA ASN A 161 -11.03 -7.96 9.55
C ASN A 161 -9.75 -8.61 8.99
N LEU A 162 -8.61 -8.38 9.65
CA LEU A 162 -7.32 -8.91 9.19
C LEU A 162 -7.16 -10.43 9.35
N ASN A 163 -8.06 -11.11 10.09
CA ASN A 163 -8.02 -12.58 10.22
C ASN A 163 -8.30 -13.32 8.90
N GLN A 164 -8.91 -12.64 7.92
CA GLN A 164 -9.11 -13.24 6.59
C GLN A 164 -7.79 -13.45 5.83
N LEU A 165 -6.70 -12.80 6.27
CA LEU A 165 -5.35 -12.95 5.71
C LEU A 165 -4.61 -14.06 6.49
N LYS A 166 -4.83 -15.31 6.10
CA LYS A 166 -4.35 -16.51 6.86
C LYS A 166 -2.82 -16.61 7.01
N GLY A 167 -2.07 -15.94 6.13
CA GLY A 167 -0.61 -15.89 6.15
C GLY A 167 -0.03 -14.72 6.94
N LEU A 168 -0.86 -13.80 7.44
CA LEU A 168 -0.42 -12.50 7.93
C LEU A 168 0.47 -12.61 9.18
N LYS A 169 1.66 -12.02 9.08
CA LYS A 169 2.68 -11.95 10.13
C LYS A 169 2.96 -10.53 10.57
N TYR A 170 2.99 -9.60 9.62
CA TYR A 170 3.45 -8.23 9.86
C TYR A 170 2.37 -7.22 9.52
N ILE A 171 2.15 -6.28 10.43
CA ILE A 171 1.10 -5.27 10.30
C ILE A 171 1.70 -3.91 10.65
N SER A 172 1.52 -2.93 9.78
CA SER A 172 1.84 -1.54 10.04
C SER A 172 0.62 -0.67 9.85
N PHE A 173 0.27 0.12 10.87
CA PHE A 173 -0.71 1.21 10.77
C PHE A 173 0.03 2.53 10.92
N VAL A 174 -0.17 3.45 9.99
CA VAL A 174 0.40 4.80 10.02
C VAL A 174 -0.72 5.82 9.88
N ALA A 175 -0.82 6.76 10.82
CA ALA A 175 -1.84 7.80 10.83
C ALA A 175 -3.29 7.29 10.64
N CYS A 176 -3.57 6.09 11.16
CA CYS A 176 -4.88 5.44 11.04
C CYS A 176 -5.72 5.63 12.29
N GLU A 177 -7.03 5.68 12.13
CA GLU A 177 -7.99 5.91 13.22
C GLU A 177 -9.09 4.84 13.23
N ASN A 178 -9.80 4.70 14.35
CA ASN A 178 -11.02 3.90 14.50
C ASN A 178 -10.93 2.40 14.14
N PHE A 179 -9.72 1.81 14.16
CA PHE A 179 -9.56 0.37 13.98
C PHE A 179 -9.64 -0.40 15.31
N ASN A 180 -10.11 -1.65 15.23
CA ASN A 180 -10.18 -2.58 16.35
C ASN A 180 -9.73 -3.97 15.90
N LEU A 181 -8.45 -4.25 16.12
CA LEU A 181 -7.85 -5.53 15.74
C LEU A 181 -8.13 -6.58 16.82
N LYS A 182 -8.77 -7.67 16.40
CA LYS A 182 -9.01 -8.84 17.24
C LYS A 182 -8.50 -10.08 16.52
N PHE A 183 -7.46 -10.71 17.06
CA PHE A 183 -6.87 -11.91 16.45
C PHE A 183 -7.16 -13.16 17.26
N ASP A 184 -7.56 -14.25 16.62
CA ASP A 184 -7.78 -15.51 17.31
C ASP A 184 -6.46 -16.22 17.68
N LYS A 185 -6.56 -17.34 18.42
CA LYS A 185 -5.40 -18.15 18.86
C LYS A 185 -4.64 -18.80 17.71
N LYS A 186 -5.22 -18.90 16.51
CA LYS A 186 -4.61 -19.49 15.31
C LYS A 186 -3.88 -18.43 14.47
N SER A 187 -3.98 -17.16 14.84
CA SER A 187 -3.27 -16.06 14.19
C SER A 187 -1.75 -16.29 14.19
N LYS A 188 -1.12 -15.94 13.08
CA LYS A 188 0.34 -15.99 12.87
C LYS A 188 1.01 -14.62 13.00
N VAL A 189 0.27 -13.61 13.46
CA VAL A 189 0.78 -12.24 13.58
C VAL A 189 1.94 -12.19 14.57
N GLU A 190 3.11 -11.82 14.09
CA GLU A 190 4.34 -11.74 14.86
C GLU A 190 4.63 -10.32 15.34
N SER A 191 4.30 -9.31 14.53
CA SER A 191 4.57 -7.91 14.84
C SER A 191 3.47 -6.97 14.37
N ILE A 192 3.19 -5.98 15.23
CA ILE A 192 2.36 -4.83 14.91
C ILE A 192 3.16 -3.56 15.18
N ARG A 193 3.22 -2.68 14.18
CA ARG A 193 3.72 -1.31 14.29
C ARG A 193 2.56 -0.34 14.19
N LEU A 194 2.44 0.55 15.17
CA LEU A 194 1.52 1.67 15.16
C LEU A 194 2.35 2.97 15.18
N LEU A 195 2.13 3.83 14.19
CA LEU A 195 2.72 5.17 14.12
C LEU A 195 1.60 6.19 13.99
N ASP A 196 1.53 7.17 14.89
CA ASP A 196 0.49 8.22 14.89
C ASP A 196 -0.95 7.70 14.76
N SER A 197 -1.20 6.50 15.29
CA SER A 197 -2.41 5.74 15.02
C SER A 197 -3.28 5.59 16.27
N LYS A 198 -4.60 5.74 16.12
CA LYS A 198 -5.59 5.66 17.19
C LYS A 198 -6.52 4.46 16.96
N GLY A 199 -6.33 3.40 17.73
CA GLY A 199 -7.18 2.21 17.65
C GLY A 199 -6.98 1.29 18.84
N LYS A 200 -7.72 0.18 18.84
CA LYS A 200 -7.62 -0.87 19.88
C LYS A 200 -7.03 -2.13 19.27
N VAL A 201 -6.15 -2.80 20.03
CA VAL A 201 -5.57 -4.09 19.66
C VAL A 201 -5.84 -5.07 20.81
N LYS A 202 -6.60 -6.15 20.52
CA LYS A 202 -6.87 -7.25 21.45
C LYS A 202 -6.34 -8.56 20.87
N MET A 203 -5.43 -9.18 21.61
CA MET A 203 -4.72 -10.40 21.18
C MET A 203 -5.01 -11.57 22.12
N PHE A 204 -5.00 -12.79 21.58
CA PHE A 204 -5.22 -14.01 22.35
C PHE A 204 -3.97 -14.91 22.50
N THR A 205 -2.85 -14.67 21.79
CA THR A 205 -1.51 -15.31 22.01
C THR A 205 -0.36 -14.68 21.16
N ASN A 206 0.90 -14.95 21.56
CA ASN A 206 2.24 -14.86 20.92
C ASN A 206 2.61 -13.69 19.98
N LEU A 207 2.36 -12.45 20.38
CA LEU A 207 3.02 -11.32 19.74
C LEU A 207 4.49 -11.24 20.17
N LYS A 208 5.43 -11.24 19.22
CA LYS A 208 6.86 -11.03 19.52
C LYS A 208 7.16 -9.56 19.80
N THR A 209 6.47 -8.64 19.14
CA THR A 209 6.76 -7.20 19.25
C THR A 209 5.52 -6.34 18.95
N LEU A 210 5.14 -5.48 19.90
CA LEU A 210 4.26 -4.33 19.69
C LEU A 210 5.10 -3.06 19.78
N LYS A 211 5.11 -2.23 18.72
CA LYS A 211 5.76 -0.91 18.75
C LYS A 211 4.71 0.16 18.55
N ASN A 212 4.52 0.98 19.58
CA ASN A 212 3.76 2.22 19.52
C ASN A 212 4.79 3.35 19.45
N ILE A 213 4.81 4.07 18.34
CA ILE A 213 5.71 5.21 18.09
C ILE A 213 4.84 6.44 17.89
#